data_AF-A0A2M9JGK5-F1
#
_entry.id   AF-A0A2M9JGK5-F1
#
_cell.length_a   1.000
_cell.length_b   1.000
_cell.length_c   1.000
_cell.angle_alpha   90.00
_cell.angle_beta   90.00
_cell.angle_gamma   90.00
#
_symmetry.space_group_name_H-M   'P 1'
#
loop_
_entity.id
_entity.type
_entity.pdbx_description
1 polymer ?
#
loop_
_entity_poly.entity_id
_entity_poly.type
_entity_poly.pdbx_seq_one_letter_code
_entity_poly.pdbx_strand_id
1 'polypeptide(L)'
;MDDLLQFLRARIEEENHAYVYVAQTFGGDALLDSHLPMLDLIDMPARDYTAMGPADSRHAGLNHAIRVLAQSYAEHPAYQQEWRS
;
A
#
# COMPACT_ATOMS: atom_id res chain seq x y z
N MET A 1 10.23 -2.49 11.38
CA MET A 1 9.77 -1.45 10.43
C MET A 1 9.91 -1.98 9.02
N ASP A 2 11.04 -2.62 8.71
CA ASP A 2 11.23 -3.34 7.46
C ASP A 2 10.12 -4.38 7.19
N ASP A 3 9.73 -5.18 8.19
CA ASP A 3 8.61 -6.14 8.05
C ASP A 3 7.28 -5.46 7.69
N LEU A 4 7.05 -4.25 8.19
CA LEU A 4 5.82 -3.47 7.93
C LEU A 4 5.81 -2.93 6.50
N LEU A 5 6.96 -2.45 6.04
CA LEU A 5 7.15 -1.98 4.66
C LEU A 5 7.02 -3.13 3.67
N GLN A 6 7.55 -4.30 4.01
CA GLN A 6 7.41 -5.52 3.22
C GLN A 6 5.95 -5.96 3.14
N PHE A 7 5.23 -5.96 4.26
CA PHE A 7 3.80 -6.26 4.31
C PHE A 7 2.98 -5.32 3.41
N LEU A 8 3.21 -4.02 3.51
CA LEU A 8 2.50 -3.03 2.68
C LEU A 8 2.81 -3.19 1.19
N ARG A 9 4.08 -3.41 0.82
CA ARG A 9 4.46 -3.64 -0.58
C ARG A 9 3.78 -4.87 -1.18
N ALA A 10 3.72 -5.97 -0.45
CA ALA A 10 3.07 -7.19 -0.92
C ALA A 10 1.57 -6.94 -1.23
N ARG A 11 0.88 -6.15 -0.39
CA ARG A 11 -0.53 -5.80 -0.61
C ARG A 11 -0.73 -4.86 -1.79
N ILE A 12 0.14 -3.86 -1.96
CA ILE A 12 0.12 -2.95 -3.11
C ILE A 12 0.37 -3.73 -4.42
N GLU A 13 1.29 -4.68 -4.44
CA GLU A 13 1.55 -5.53 -5.61
C GLU A 13 0.35 -6.44 -5.94
N GLU A 14 -0.30 -7.01 -4.94
CA GLU A 14 -1.50 -7.83 -5.09
C GLU A 14 -2.69 -7.00 -5.65
N GLU A 15 -2.95 -5.82 -5.08
CA GLU A 15 -3.97 -4.90 -5.57
C GLU A 15 -3.66 -4.41 -7.00
N ASN A 16 -2.39 -4.15 -7.31
CA ASN A 16 -1.95 -3.83 -8.67
C ASN A 16 -2.20 -4.99 -9.66
N HIS A 17 -1.95 -6.24 -9.27
CA HIS A 17 -2.25 -7.39 -10.13
C HIS A 17 -3.75 -7.60 -10.34
N ALA A 18 -4.56 -7.44 -9.28
CA ALA A 18 -6.01 -7.43 -9.41
C ALA A 18 -6.49 -6.30 -10.33
N TYR A 19 -5.89 -5.11 -10.22
CA TYR A 19 -6.15 -3.98 -11.10
C TYR A 19 -5.81 -4.27 -12.57
N VAL A 20 -4.63 -4.83 -12.86
CA VAL A 20 -4.24 -5.19 -14.24
C VAL A 20 -5.24 -6.18 -14.84
N TYR A 21 -5.68 -7.16 -14.05
CA TYR A 21 -6.69 -8.12 -14.47
C TYR A 21 -8.05 -7.46 -14.78
N VAL A 22 -8.51 -6.54 -13.92
CA VAL A 22 -9.77 -5.81 -14.11
C VAL A 22 -9.68 -4.85 -15.30
N ALA A 23 -8.58 -4.11 -15.46
CA ALA A 23 -8.35 -3.21 -16.58
C ALA A 23 -8.32 -3.94 -17.93
N GLN A 24 -7.72 -5.14 -17.98
CA GLN A 24 -7.75 -6.01 -19.16
C GLN A 24 -9.16 -6.54 -19.46
N THR A 25 -9.99 -6.76 -18.44
CA THR A 25 -11.33 -7.33 -18.59
C THR A 25 -12.39 -6.27 -18.95
N PHE A 26 -12.31 -5.08 -18.38
CA PHE A 26 -13.37 -4.06 -18.45
C PHE A 26 -12.97 -2.79 -19.22
N GLY A 27 -11.72 -2.67 -19.68
CA GLY A 27 -11.20 -1.50 -20.39
C GLY A 27 -10.64 -0.45 -19.43
N GLY A 28 -9.35 -0.13 -19.60
CA GLY A 28 -8.57 0.71 -18.66
C GLY A 28 -9.20 2.07 -18.35
N ASP A 29 -9.87 2.71 -19.30
CA ASP A 29 -10.43 4.06 -19.13
C ASP A 29 -11.56 4.16 -18.09
N ALA A 30 -12.23 3.06 -17.74
CA ALA A 30 -13.34 3.07 -16.78
C ALA A 30 -12.91 3.05 -15.30
N LEU A 31 -11.65 2.70 -14.99
CA LEU A 31 -11.13 2.56 -13.62
C LEU A 31 -10.07 3.60 -13.23
N LEU A 32 -9.57 4.38 -14.19
CA LEU A 32 -8.43 5.28 -14.00
C LEU A 32 -8.71 6.49 -13.09
N ASP A 33 -9.97 6.89 -12.92
CA ASP A 33 -10.28 8.18 -12.28
C ASP A 33 -10.22 8.16 -10.75
N SER A 34 -10.04 6.99 -10.10
CA SER A 34 -10.04 6.93 -8.62
C SER A 34 -9.13 5.89 -7.96
N HIS A 35 -8.64 4.85 -8.67
CA HIS A 35 -7.91 3.75 -8.02
C HIS A 35 -6.37 3.88 -8.05
N LEU A 36 -5.79 4.34 -9.17
CA LEU A 36 -4.34 4.58 -9.26
C LEU A 36 -3.81 5.65 -8.29
N PRO A 37 -4.50 6.79 -8.07
CA PRO A 37 -4.03 7.80 -7.13
C PRO A 37 -3.89 7.24 -5.71
N MET A 38 -4.74 6.29 -5.31
CA MET A 38 -4.74 5.71 -3.97
C MET A 38 -3.57 4.75 -3.74
N LEU A 39 -3.20 3.93 -4.73
CA LEU A 39 -2.04 3.04 -4.62
C LEU A 39 -0.72 3.84 -4.61
N ASP A 40 -0.61 4.86 -5.45
CA ASP A 40 0.53 5.78 -5.43
C ASP A 40 0.61 6.57 -4.11
N LEU A 41 -0.53 6.94 -3.51
CA LEU A 41 -0.61 7.60 -2.20
C LEU A 41 -0.09 6.73 -1.04
N ILE A 42 -0.05 5.40 -1.19
CA ILE A 42 0.41 4.45 -0.16
C ILE A 42 1.85 4.01 -0.43
N ASP A 43 2.21 3.79 -1.70
CA ASP A 43 3.55 3.35 -2.10
C ASP A 43 4.59 4.47 -1.96
N MET A 44 4.22 5.72 -2.30
CA MET A 44 5.13 6.87 -2.21
C MET A 44 5.66 7.08 -0.77
N PRO A 45 4.83 7.11 0.30
CA PRO A 45 5.32 7.18 1.67
C PRO A 45 6.26 6.05 2.08
N ALA A 46 5.98 4.81 1.64
CA ALA A 46 6.80 3.65 1.98
C ALA A 46 8.18 3.69 1.29
N ARG A 47 8.23 4.14 0.03
CA ARG A 47 9.48 4.38 -0.70
C ARG A 47 10.27 5.52 -0.09
N ASP A 48 9.62 6.64 0.19
CA ASP A 48 10.26 7.82 0.79
C ASP A 48 10.85 7.48 2.16
N TYR A 49 10.14 6.72 3.00
CA TYR A 49 10.65 6.29 4.29
C TYR A 49 11.89 5.39 4.18
N THR A 50 11.93 4.49 3.19
CA THR A 50 13.06 3.59 2.95
C THR A 50 14.31 4.34 2.49
N ALA A 51 14.12 5.36 1.64
CA ALA A 51 15.21 6.17 1.10
C ALA A 51 15.70 7.26 2.09
N MET A 52 14.91 7.55 3.12
CA MET A 52 15.15 8.65 4.06
C MET A 52 16.02 8.22 5.24
N GLY A 53 17.01 9.05 5.57
CA GLY A 53 17.84 8.85 6.75
C GLY A 53 17.06 9.08 8.06
N PRO A 54 17.41 8.38 9.15
CA PRO A 54 16.68 8.47 10.43
C PRO A 54 16.75 9.84 11.12
N ALA A 55 17.65 10.73 10.69
CA ALA A 55 17.76 12.10 11.20
C ALA A 55 16.87 13.11 10.45
N ASP A 56 16.17 12.69 9.39
CA ASP A 56 15.25 13.57 8.67
C ASP A 56 14.05 13.91 9.56
N SER A 57 13.69 15.20 9.62
CA SER A 57 12.61 15.69 10.48
C SER A 57 11.23 15.12 10.13
N ARG A 58 11.06 14.61 8.90
CA ARG A 58 9.82 13.97 8.42
C ARG A 58 9.70 12.51 8.87
N HIS A 59 10.79 11.89 9.33
CA HIS A 59 10.88 10.46 9.59
C HIS A 59 9.83 9.98 10.61
N ALA A 60 9.59 10.75 11.68
CA ALA A 60 8.59 10.41 12.70
C ALA A 60 7.16 10.47 12.17
N GLY A 61 6.82 11.52 11.40
CA GLY A 61 5.49 11.68 10.81
C GLY A 61 5.21 10.60 9.76
N LEU A 62 6.19 10.29 8.93
CA LEU A 62 6.08 9.28 7.88
C LEU A 62 5.96 7.86 8.47
N ASN A 63 6.72 7.54 9.53
CA ASN A 63 6.56 6.29 10.29
C ASN A 63 5.14 6.14 10.87
N HIS A 64 4.59 7.22 11.43
CA HIS A 64 3.22 7.19 11.98
C HIS A 64 2.18 6.94 10.88
N ALA A 65 2.28 7.64 9.75
CA ALA A 65 1.37 7.44 8.62
C ALA A 65 1.41 6.00 8.09
N ILE A 66 2.61 5.42 7.93
CA ILE A 66 2.79 4.04 7.46
C ILE A 66 2.15 3.04 8.43
N ARG A 67 2.26 3.26 9.75
CA ARG A 67 1.61 2.39 10.75
C ARG A 67 0.10 2.44 10.68
N VAL A 68 -0.49 3.62 10.49
CA VAL A 68 -1.95 3.76 10.34
C VAL A 68 -2.44 3.04 9.08
N LEU A 69 -1.72 3.16 7.97
CA LEU A 69 -2.03 2.45 6.73
C LEU A 69 -1.95 0.93 6.92
N ALA A 70 -0.86 0.43 7.50
CA ALA A 70 -0.70 -1.00 7.76
C ALA A 70 -1.80 -1.55 8.69
N GLN A 71 -2.24 -0.79 9.69
CA GLN A 71 -3.36 -1.17 10.54
C GLN A 71 -4.66 -1.29 9.74
N SER A 72 -4.97 -0.35 8.85
CA SER A 72 -6.17 -0.44 8.01
C SER A 72 -6.19 -1.67 7.11
N TYR A 73 -5.03 -2.09 6.58
CA TYR A 73 -4.91 -3.36 5.84
C TYR A 73 -5.07 -4.57 6.77
N ALA A 74 -4.45 -4.58 7.95
CA ALA A 74 -4.55 -5.69 8.90
C ALA A 74 -5.97 -5.87 9.48
N GLU A 75 -6.75 -4.80 9.57
CA GLU A 75 -8.14 -4.83 10.04
C GLU A 75 -9.14 -5.20 8.95
N HIS A 76 -8.73 -5.17 7.67
CA HIS A 76 -9.62 -5.47 6.58
C HIS A 76 -10.01 -6.97 6.58
N PRO A 77 -11.31 -7.33 6.64
CA PRO A 77 -11.76 -8.72 6.83
C PRO A 77 -11.24 -9.70 5.77
N ALA A 78 -11.02 -9.25 4.53
CA ALA A 78 -10.49 -10.08 3.46
C ALA A 78 -9.04 -10.53 3.71
N TYR A 79 -8.21 -9.67 4.33
CA TYR A 79 -6.81 -9.97 4.61
C TYR A 79 -6.59 -10.72 5.92
N GLN A 80 -7.57 -10.67 6.84
CA GLN A 80 -7.53 -11.44 8.09
C GLN A 80 -7.77 -12.94 7.87
N GLN A 81 -8.48 -13.34 6.81
CA GLN A 81 -8.73 -14.76 6.53
C GLN A 81 -7.47 -15.50 6.10
N GLU A 82 -6.58 -14.86 5.33
CA GLU A 82 -5.31 -15.45 4.89
C GLU A 82 -4.31 -15.73 6.03
N TRP A 83 -4.45 -15.05 7.18
CA TRP A 83 -3.61 -15.30 8.35
C TRP A 83 -4.08 -16.49 9.20
N ARG A 84 -5.28 -17.03 8.96
CA ARG A 84 -5.83 -18.18 9.71
C ARG A 84 -5.75 -19.52 8.97
N SER A 85 -5.27 -19.54 7.72
CA SER A 85 -5.12 -20.74 6.89
C SER A 85 -3.72 -21.32 6.92
#